data_AF-A0A3J8QIU9-F1
#
_entry.id   AF-A0A3J8QIU9-F1
#
_cell.length_a   1.000
_cell.length_b   1.000
_cell.length_c   1.000
_cell.angle_alpha   90.00
_cell.angle_beta   90.00
_cell.angle_gamma   90.00
#
_symmetry.space_group_name_H-M   'P 1'
#
loop_
_entity.id
_entity.type
_entity.pdbx_description
1 polymer ?
#
loop_
_entity_poly.entity_id
_entity_poly.type
_entity_poly.pdbx_seq_one_letter_code
_entity_poly.pdbx_strand_id
1 'polypeptide(L)'
;MKPWHEDVRRYFAEHLIYDESSDSLCWSDGESVTINTDDYGNKTFNIGRYTFYVKYVVWFLYHGYQSNKQIIHRNGNRADTRPKNLMQVRDFKRN
;
A
#
# COMPACT_ATOMS: atom_id res chain seq x y z
N MET A 1 -10.70 8.28 4.02
CA MET A 1 -10.22 7.17 4.88
C MET A 1 -9.76 7.73 6.22
N LYS A 2 -9.87 6.96 7.31
CA LYS A 2 -9.28 7.36 8.61
C LYS A 2 -7.75 7.22 8.54
N PRO A 3 -6.97 8.23 8.99
CA PRO A 3 -5.51 8.08 9.08
C PRO A 3 -5.14 6.97 10.06
N TRP A 4 -4.04 6.28 9.79
CA TRP A 4 -3.44 5.33 10.71
C TRP A 4 -2.94 6.04 11.98
N HIS A 5 -2.74 5.29 13.05
CA HIS A 5 -2.03 5.82 14.21
C HIS A 5 -0.58 6.16 13.83
N GLU A 6 0.05 7.08 14.55
CA GLU A 6 1.44 7.48 14.29
C GLU A 6 2.40 6.28 14.39
N ASP A 7 2.22 5.44 15.40
CA ASP A 7 3.03 4.23 15.58
C ASP A 7 3.00 3.30 14.37
N VAL A 8 1.85 3.17 13.70
CA VAL A 8 1.72 2.33 12.50
C VAL A 8 2.51 2.93 11.34
N ARG A 9 2.42 4.24 11.14
CA ARG A 9 3.19 4.93 10.09
C ARG A 9 4.69 4.81 10.34
N ARG A 10 5.10 5.02 11.59
CA ARG A 10 6.49 4.89 12.03
C ARG A 10 6.99 3.47 11.82
N TYR A 11 6.22 2.48 12.26
CA TYR A 11 6.54 1.06 12.08
C TYR A 11 6.73 0.69 10.60
N PHE A 12 5.84 1.15 9.71
CA PHE A 12 6.02 0.92 8.27
C PHE A 12 7.27 1.58 7.73
N ALA A 13 7.56 2.82 8.10
CA ALA A 13 8.76 3.53 7.63
C ALA A 13 10.06 2.90 8.15
N GLU A 14 10.05 2.33 9.35
CA GLU A 14 11.24 1.71 9.97
C GLU A 14 11.46 0.27 9.51
N HIS A 15 10.39 -0.48 9.23
CA HIS A 15 10.47 -1.94 9.06
C HIS A 15 10.07 -2.47 7.68
N LEU A 16 9.53 -1.65 6.78
CA LEU A 16 9.12 -2.12 5.45
C LEU A 16 9.96 -1.46 4.35
N ILE A 17 10.40 -2.30 3.42
CA ILE A 17 11.12 -1.91 2.21
C ILE A 17 10.30 -2.38 1.02
N TYR A 18 10.05 -1.47 0.07
CA TYR A 18 9.38 -1.80 -1.17
C TYR A 18 10.38 -1.84 -2.33
N ASP A 19 10.42 -2.97 -3.03
CA ASP A 19 11.22 -3.14 -4.25
C ASP A 19 10.32 -2.98 -5.48
N GLU A 20 10.47 -1.85 -6.17
CA GLU A 20 9.68 -1.53 -7.37
C GLU A 20 10.00 -2.45 -8.56
N SER A 21 11.22 -3.00 -8.63
CA SER A 21 11.65 -3.85 -9.74
C SER A 21 10.87 -5.16 -9.76
N SER A 22 10.72 -5.78 -8.59
CA SER A 22 9.99 -7.04 -8.40
C SER A 22 8.52 -6.84 -7.99
N ASP A 23 8.10 -5.61 -7.66
CA ASP A 23 6.78 -5.29 -7.08
C ASP A 23 6.51 -6.08 -5.77
N SER A 24 7.54 -6.13 -4.92
CA SER A 24 7.55 -6.90 -3.67
C SER A 24 7.71 -6.00 -2.46
N LEU A 25 7.13 -6.43 -1.34
CA LEU A 25 7.27 -5.80 -0.04
C LEU A 25 8.06 -6.75 0.86
N CYS A 26 9.14 -6.25 1.45
CA CYS A 26 10.02 -7.00 2.35
C CYS A 26 10.09 -6.30 3.70
N TRP A 27 10.34 -7.09 4.74
CA TRP A 27 10.77 -6.60 6.03
C TRP A 27 12.21 -6.08 5.94
N SER A 28 12.56 -5.13 6.78
CA SER A 28 13.89 -4.49 6.81
C SER A 28 15.02 -5.47 7.19
N ASP A 29 14.68 -6.60 7.81
CA ASP A 29 15.60 -7.69 8.13
C ASP A 29 15.89 -8.62 6.92
N GLY A 30 15.24 -8.38 5.78
CA GLY A 30 15.41 -9.12 4.54
C GLY A 30 14.38 -10.22 4.31
N GLU A 31 13.47 -10.47 5.26
CA GLU A 31 12.39 -11.44 5.06
C GLU A 31 11.30 -10.89 4.12
N SER A 32 10.74 -11.75 3.28
CA SER A 32 9.59 -11.38 2.44
C SER A 32 8.34 -11.21 3.29
N VAL A 33 7.57 -10.15 3.04
CA VAL A 33 6.24 -10.03 3.67
C VAL A 33 5.31 -11.07 3.06
N THR A 34 4.63 -11.86 3.90
CA THR A 34 3.62 -12.81 3.43
C THR A 34 2.41 -12.05 2.86
N ILE A 35 2.31 -12.06 1.53
CA ILE A 35 1.23 -11.42 0.79
C ILE A 35 0.05 -12.38 0.64
N ASN A 36 -1.12 -11.90 1.03
CA ASN A 36 -2.42 -12.49 0.73
C ASN A 36 -3.06 -11.75 -0.45
N THR A 37 -4.09 -12.36 -1.05
CA THR A 37 -4.92 -11.72 -2.07
C THR A 37 -6.37 -11.78 -1.61
N ASP A 38 -7.07 -10.64 -1.63
CA ASP A 38 -8.50 -10.60 -1.32
C ASP A 38 -9.35 -11.12 -2.50
N ASP A 39 -10.66 -11.31 -2.27
CA ASP A 39 -11.61 -11.77 -3.31
C ASP A 39 -11.69 -10.83 -4.52
N TYR A 40 -11.16 -9.62 -4.38
CA TYR A 40 -11.13 -8.59 -5.39
C TYR A 40 -9.77 -8.54 -6.12
N GLY A 41 -8.79 -9.37 -5.79
CA GLY A 41 -7.47 -9.39 -6.41
C GLY A 41 -6.50 -8.32 -5.90
N ASN A 42 -6.79 -7.62 -4.80
CA ASN A 42 -5.86 -6.71 -4.16
C ASN A 42 -4.88 -7.49 -3.27
N LYS A 43 -3.60 -7.13 -3.35
CA LYS A 43 -2.57 -7.60 -2.41
C LYS A 43 -2.82 -7.03 -1.01
N THR A 44 -2.83 -7.90 0.00
CA THR A 44 -2.91 -7.55 1.42
C THR A 44 -1.84 -8.28 2.22
N PHE A 45 -1.59 -7.84 3.45
CA PHE A 45 -0.77 -8.58 4.42
C PHE A 45 -1.28 -8.30 5.83
N ASN A 46 -0.89 -9.12 6.79
CA ASN A 46 -1.34 -9.01 8.18
C ASN A 46 -0.19 -8.60 9.10
N ILE A 47 -0.49 -7.73 10.07
CA ILE A 47 0.34 -7.53 11.26
C ILE A 47 -0.53 -7.77 12.48
N GLY A 48 -0.25 -8.86 13.20
CA GLY A 48 -1.13 -9.34 14.26
C GLY A 48 -2.55 -9.57 13.74
N ARG A 49 -3.53 -8.90 14.33
CA ARG A 49 -4.96 -8.99 13.95
C ARG A 49 -5.39 -8.04 12.83
N TYR A 50 -4.48 -7.19 12.33
CA TYR A 50 -4.83 -6.13 11.39
C TYR A 50 -4.40 -6.51 9.97
N THR A 51 -5.31 -6.35 9.03
CA THR A 51 -5.04 -6.50 7.60
C THR A 51 -4.79 -5.14 6.97
N PHE A 52 -3.72 -5.06 6.18
CA PHE A 52 -3.32 -3.87 5.45
C PHE A 52 -3.29 -4.15 3.95
N TYR A 53 -3.76 -3.20 3.15
CA TYR A 53 -3.63 -3.27 1.70
C TYR A 53 -2.26 -2.75 1.28
N VAL A 54 -1.57 -3.56 0.47
CA VAL A 54 -0.22 -3.23 -0.04
C VAL A 54 -0.24 -1.91 -0.79
N LYS A 55 -1.25 -1.64 -1.63
CA LYS A 55 -1.35 -0.36 -2.38
C LYS A 55 -1.31 0.89 -1.51
N TYR A 56 -1.86 0.86 -0.29
CA TYR A 56 -1.83 2.02 0.61
C TYR A 56 -0.48 2.15 1.31
N VAL A 57 0.16 1.03 1.63
CA VAL A 57 1.50 1.01 2.24
C VAL A 57 2.56 1.45 1.24
N VAL A 58 2.53 0.91 0.01
CA VAL A 58 3.44 1.32 -1.07
C VAL A 58 3.28 2.81 -1.39
N TRP A 59 2.05 3.32 -1.45
CA TRP A 59 1.82 4.76 -1.60
C TRP A 59 2.47 5.57 -0.48
N PHE A 60 2.29 5.15 0.77
CA PHE A 60 2.88 5.82 1.93
C PHE A 60 4.41 5.82 1.86
N LEU A 61 5.03 4.69 1.57
CA LEU A 61 6.48 4.55 1.46
C LEU A 61 7.06 5.39 0.30
N TYR A 62 6.37 5.42 -0.84
CA TYR A 62 6.84 6.15 -2.01
C TYR A 62 6.66 7.67 -1.92
N HIS A 63 5.52 8.13 -1.37
CA HIS A 63 5.19 9.56 -1.31
C HIS A 63 5.50 10.22 0.04
N GLY A 64 5.79 9.46 1.09
CA GLY A 64 6.03 9.96 2.44
C GLY A 64 4.77 10.38 3.20
N TYR A 65 3.57 10.14 2.66
CA TYR A 65 2.30 10.45 3.34
C TYR A 65 1.21 9.43 3.02
N GLN A 66 0.33 9.18 4.00
CA GLN A 66 -0.80 8.28 3.81
C GLN A 66 -1.85 8.92 2.92
N SER A 67 -2.41 8.15 1.99
CA SER A 67 -3.55 8.62 1.21
C SER A 67 -4.76 8.96 2.07
N ASN A 68 -5.31 10.16 1.87
CA ASN A 68 -6.59 10.55 2.46
C ASN A 68 -7.80 10.04 1.64
N LYS A 69 -7.58 9.60 0.40
CA LYS A 69 -8.58 9.14 -0.56
C LYS A 69 -8.36 7.70 -1.01
N GLN A 70 -9.31 7.15 -1.75
CA GLN A 70 -9.16 5.82 -2.33
C GLN A 70 -8.00 5.80 -3.33
N ILE A 71 -7.20 4.73 -3.30
CA ILE A 71 -6.19 4.43 -4.32
C ILE A 71 -6.75 3.41 -5.31
N ILE A 72 -6.59 3.72 -6.59
CA ILE A 72 -6.93 2.87 -7.73
C ILE A 72 -5.68 2.50 -8.53
N HIS A 73 -5.80 1.42 -9.30
CA HIS A 73 -4.77 0.93 -10.22
C HIS A 73 -5.09 1.43 -11.64
N ARG A 74 -4.17 2.20 -12.25
CA ARG A 74 -4.38 2.86 -13.55
C ARG A 74 -4.64 1.86 -14.67
N ASN A 75 -3.92 0.74 -14.68
CA ASN A 75 -4.08 -0.33 -15.66
C ASN A 75 -5.19 -1.33 -15.30
N GLY A 76 -5.92 -1.12 -14.21
CA GLY A 76 -6.95 -2.05 -13.71
C GLY A 76 -6.41 -3.33 -13.07
N ASN A 77 -5.12 -3.65 -13.22
CA ASN A 77 -4.48 -4.82 -12.60
C ASN A 77 -4.22 -4.54 -11.12
N ARG A 78 -5.03 -5.18 -10.26
CA ARG A 78 -4.96 -5.02 -8.79
C ARG A 78 -3.78 -5.72 -8.13
N ALA A 79 -3.08 -6.58 -8.88
CA ALA A 79 -1.84 -7.20 -8.43
C ALA A 79 -0.60 -6.33 -8.73
N ASP A 80 -0.69 -5.33 -9.62
CA ASP A 80 0.43 -4.44 -9.95
C ASP A 80 0.43 -3.22 -9.02
N THR A 81 1.17 -3.33 -7.93
CA THR A 81 1.19 -2.30 -6.87
C THR A 81 2.27 -1.24 -7.08
N ARG A 82 2.94 -1.21 -8.24
CA ARG A 82 3.98 -0.22 -8.55
C ARG A 82 3.47 1.21 -8.43
N PRO A 83 4.24 2.14 -7.82
CA PRO A 83 3.81 3.51 -7.59
C PRO A 83 3.26 4.22 -8.84
N LYS A 84 3.89 4.00 -10.00
CA LYS A 84 3.43 4.54 -11.28
C LYS A 84 2.02 4.08 -11.68
N ASN A 85 1.60 2.88 -11.24
CA ASN A 85 0.28 2.33 -11.48
C ASN A 85 -0.74 2.77 -10.43
N LEU A 86 -0.30 3.31 -9.29
CA LEU A 86 -1.18 3.79 -8.25
C LEU A 86 -1.63 5.24 -8.51
N MET A 87 -2.87 5.52 -8.16
CA MET A 87 -3.43 6.86 -8.23
C MET A 87 -4.47 7.08 -7.15
N GLN A 88 -4.38 8.22 -6.46
CA GLN A 88 -5.48 8.71 -5.64
C GLN A 88 -6.61 9.25 -6.51
N VAL A 89 -7.83 8.78 -6.26
CA VAL A 89 -9.03 9.34 -6.90
C VAL A 89 -9.14 10.82 -6.50
N ARG A 90 -9.19 11.74 -7.47
CA ARG A 90 -9.45 13.16 -7.19
C ARG A 90 -10.91 13.35 -6.80
N ASP A 91 -11.23 14.44 -6.10
CA ASP A 91 -12.64 14.77 -5.91
C ASP A 91 -13.23 15.06 -7.28
N PHE A 92 -14.24 14.28 -7.69
CA PHE A 92 -15.17 14.76 -8.69
C PHE A 92 -15.92 15.92 -8.05
N LYS A 93 -15.42 17.14 -8.19
CA LYS A 93 -16.33 18.28 -8.17
C LYS A 93 -17.26 18.05 -9.36
N ARG A 94 -18.48 17.60 -9.10
CA ARG A 94 -19.59 17.80 -10.03
C ARG A 94 -19.66 19.32 -10.21
N ASN A 95 -19.16 19.79 -11.36
CA ASN A 95 -19.53 21.11 -11.85
C ASN A 95 -21.02 21.10 -12.20
#